data_AF-A0A7V1E7P7-F1
#
_entry.id   AF-A0A7V1E7P7-F1
#
_cell.length_a   1.000
_cell.length_b   1.000
_cell.length_c   1.000
_cell.angle_alpha   90.00
_cell.angle_beta   90.00
_cell.angle_gamma   90.00
#
_symmetry.space_group_name_H-M   'P 1'
#
loop_
_entity.id
_entity.type
_entity.pdbx_description
1 polymer ?
#
loop_
_entity_poly.entity_id
_entity_poly.type
_entity_poly.pdbx_seq_one_letter_code
_entity_poly.pdbx_strand_id
1 'polypeptide(L)'
;MSQEKLFRIDINSHDTFMEACDALHDATCDDSDIIYDPKKGTLDILFDRQDFGNYTDAITARSRWFFYIQVGFPFARSRLHLTGLKYFKKIADYPNLKNVEFNECNHSNGTYYLGFHYSLSIELSFESEILGHLEDSELIDEKRWFLLARKGSERAKRYKGLASG
;
A
#
# COMPACT_ATOMS: atom_id res chain seq x y z
N MET A 1 -15.35 16.57 15.27
CA MET A 1 -14.57 15.97 14.18
C MET A 1 -13.52 15.11 14.86
N SER A 2 -13.69 13.79 14.85
CA SER A 2 -12.68 12.87 15.37
C SER A 2 -11.43 13.02 14.51
N GLN A 3 -10.27 13.21 15.12
CA GLN A 3 -9.00 12.98 14.42
C GLN A 3 -9.03 11.55 13.93
N GLU A 4 -9.30 11.35 12.64
CA GLU A 4 -9.09 10.07 12.00
C GLU A 4 -7.62 9.70 12.23
N LYS A 5 -7.44 8.52 12.81
CA LYS A 5 -6.14 8.06 13.26
C LYS A 5 -5.35 7.71 12.01
N LEU A 6 -4.55 8.66 11.52
CA LEU A 6 -3.64 8.44 10.40
C LEU A 6 -2.75 7.24 10.73
N PHE A 7 -2.66 6.28 9.80
CA PHE A 7 -1.88 5.08 9.97
C PHE A 7 -0.40 5.45 10.14
N ARG A 8 0.26 4.81 11.11
CA ARG A 8 1.68 5.02 11.37
C ARG A 8 2.33 3.72 11.85
N ILE A 9 3.46 3.38 11.25
CA ILE A 9 4.37 2.32 11.69
C ILE A 9 5.71 2.99 11.99
N ASP A 10 6.18 2.92 13.23
CA ASP A 10 7.54 3.33 13.56
C ASP A 10 8.51 2.19 13.25
N ILE A 11 9.58 2.48 12.53
CA ILE A 11 10.57 1.50 12.06
C ILE A 11 11.80 1.62 12.97
N ASN A 12 12.10 0.56 13.70
CA ASN A 12 13.25 0.48 14.62
C ASN A 12 13.95 -0.89 14.60
N SER A 13 13.52 -1.77 13.71
CA SER A 13 14.04 -3.13 13.56
C SER A 13 13.74 -3.66 12.16
N HIS A 14 14.38 -4.78 11.81
CA HIS A 14 14.11 -5.51 10.58
C HIS A 14 12.61 -5.85 10.45
N ASP A 15 12.02 -6.43 11.49
CA ASP A 15 10.63 -6.90 11.48
C ASP A 15 9.65 -5.73 11.25
N THR A 16 9.84 -4.61 11.96
CA THR A 16 9.00 -3.40 11.77
C THR A 16 9.18 -2.77 10.39
N PHE A 17 10.34 -2.93 9.76
CA PHE A 17 10.56 -2.46 8.40
C PHE A 17 9.84 -3.35 7.40
N MET A 18 9.91 -4.67 7.56
CA MET A 18 9.18 -5.62 6.73
C MET A 18 7.68 -5.39 6.86
N GLU A 19 7.16 -5.12 8.06
CA GLU A 19 5.76 -4.74 8.28
C GLU A 19 5.37 -3.47 7.51
N ALA A 20 6.23 -2.44 7.54
CA ALA A 20 6.00 -1.22 6.76
C ALA A 20 6.01 -1.47 5.25
N CYS A 21 6.89 -2.35 4.76
CA CYS A 21 6.91 -2.75 3.35
C CYS A 21 5.66 -3.57 2.96
N ASP A 22 5.19 -4.49 3.81
CA ASP A 22 3.98 -5.25 3.56
C ASP A 22 2.74 -4.34 3.48
N ALA A 23 2.68 -3.30 4.32
CA ALA A 23 1.63 -2.28 4.27
C ALA A 23 1.64 -1.43 2.98
N LEU A 24 2.76 -1.43 2.26
CA LEU A 24 2.95 -0.74 0.99
C LEU A 24 2.77 -1.67 -0.22
N HIS A 25 2.42 -2.94 -0.04
CA HIS A 25 2.16 -3.84 -1.17
C HIS A 25 1.07 -3.25 -2.07
N ASP A 26 1.33 -3.24 -3.38
CA ASP A 26 0.50 -2.60 -4.42
C ASP A 26 0.38 -1.07 -4.34
N ALA A 27 1.12 -0.40 -3.44
CA ALA A 27 1.18 1.06 -3.39
C ALA A 27 1.96 1.61 -4.58
N THR A 28 1.55 2.76 -5.11
CA THR A 28 2.19 3.37 -6.28
C THR A 28 2.96 4.62 -5.91
N CYS A 29 4.07 4.90 -6.58
CA CYS A 29 4.78 6.18 -6.46
C CYS A 29 5.30 6.66 -7.82
N ASP A 30 5.61 7.96 -7.93
CA ASP A 30 6.38 8.47 -9.06
C ASP A 30 7.89 8.49 -8.76
N ASP A 31 8.73 8.45 -9.79
CA ASP A 31 10.19 8.56 -9.63
C ASP A 31 10.62 9.89 -8.98
N SER A 32 9.82 10.95 -9.18
CA SER A 32 10.01 12.26 -8.55
C SER A 32 9.75 12.28 -7.05
N ASP A 33 9.03 11.28 -6.54
CA ASP A 33 8.66 11.18 -5.13
C ASP A 33 9.70 10.43 -4.29
N ILE A 34 10.78 9.97 -4.93
CA ILE A 34 11.88 9.24 -4.30
C ILE A 34 13.05 10.21 -4.09
N ILE A 35 13.18 10.73 -2.87
CA ILE A 35 14.12 11.79 -2.53
C ILE A 35 15.16 11.25 -1.55
N TYR A 36 16.42 11.19 -1.99
CA TYR A 36 17.56 10.80 -1.15
C TYR A 36 18.45 12.01 -0.85
N ASP A 37 18.70 12.27 0.44
CA ASP A 37 19.67 13.26 0.92
C ASP A 37 20.94 12.55 1.43
N PRO A 38 22.03 12.49 0.65
CA PRO A 38 23.26 11.81 1.05
C PRO A 38 24.00 12.50 2.20
N LYS A 39 23.74 13.79 2.47
CA LYS A 39 24.40 14.49 3.59
C LYS A 39 23.80 14.10 4.92
N LYS A 40 22.50 13.79 4.93
CA LYS A 40 21.76 13.37 6.12
C LYS A 40 21.62 11.85 6.22
N GLY A 41 21.88 11.12 5.13
CA GLY A 41 21.64 9.68 5.06
C GLY A 41 20.15 9.37 5.19
N THR A 42 19.30 10.17 4.55
CA THR A 42 17.83 10.05 4.65
C THR A 42 17.20 9.77 3.28
N LEU A 43 16.20 8.90 3.27
CA LEU A 43 15.37 8.60 2.12
C LEU A 43 13.91 8.86 2.47
N ASP A 44 13.24 9.66 1.65
CA ASP A 44 11.81 9.85 1.68
C ASP A 44 11.21 9.29 0.39
N ILE A 45 10.17 8.45 0.51
CA ILE A 45 9.36 7.99 -0.62
C ILE A 45 7.89 8.28 -0.30
N LEU A 46 7.20 8.97 -1.19
CA LEU A 46 5.75 9.16 -1.11
C LEU A 46 5.05 8.08 -1.94
N PHE A 47 4.09 7.42 -1.31
CA PHE A 47 3.28 6.37 -1.89
C PHE A 47 1.81 6.78 -1.88
N ASP A 48 1.09 6.42 -2.93
CA ASP A 48 -0.36 6.41 -2.95
C ASP A 48 -0.82 4.97 -2.79
N ARG A 49 -1.48 4.68 -1.66
CA ARG A 49 -1.97 3.33 -1.34
C ARG A 49 -3.45 3.36 -1.02
N GLN A 50 -4.11 2.21 -1.14
CA GLN A 50 -5.48 2.07 -0.66
C GLN A 50 -5.49 2.07 0.87
N ASP A 51 -6.36 2.88 1.47
CA ASP A 51 -6.58 2.86 2.91
C ASP A 51 -7.61 1.78 3.28
N PHE A 52 -7.13 0.75 3.97
CA PHE A 52 -7.97 -0.32 4.53
C PHE A 52 -8.44 -0.02 5.96
N GLY A 53 -8.07 1.15 6.51
CA GLY A 53 -8.44 1.61 7.84
C GLY A 53 -9.94 1.87 7.96
N ASN A 54 -10.57 1.23 8.95
CA ASN A 54 -11.99 1.32 9.32
C ASN A 54 -12.98 1.28 8.13
N TYR A 55 -13.57 0.10 7.90
CA TYR A 55 -14.67 -0.22 6.98
C TYR A 55 -15.97 0.61 7.13
N THR A 56 -15.96 1.75 7.81
CA THR A 56 -17.10 2.64 7.97
C THR A 56 -17.51 3.35 6.68
N ASP A 57 -16.59 3.56 5.73
CA ASP A 57 -16.86 4.29 4.47
C ASP A 57 -16.87 3.41 3.21
N ALA A 58 -16.93 2.08 3.39
CA ALA A 58 -17.14 1.13 2.29
C ALA A 58 -18.51 1.37 1.62
N ILE A 59 -18.53 2.14 0.52
CA ILE A 59 -19.76 2.44 -0.22
C ILE A 59 -20.26 1.17 -0.93
N THR A 60 -21.35 0.59 -0.43
CA THR A 60 -21.96 -0.62 -0.99
C THR A 60 -23.05 -0.29 -2.01
N ALA A 61 -22.84 -0.61 -3.29
CA ALA A 61 -23.88 -0.54 -4.32
C ALA A 61 -24.50 -1.93 -4.59
N ARG A 62 -25.84 -2.02 -4.67
CA ARG A 62 -26.59 -3.24 -5.04
C ARG A 62 -27.37 -3.01 -6.33
N SER A 63 -27.32 -3.96 -7.28
CA SER A 63 -28.18 -3.96 -8.48
C SER A 63 -29.38 -4.89 -8.33
N ARG A 64 -30.49 -4.54 -8.97
CA ARG A 64 -31.77 -5.29 -8.95
C ARG A 64 -31.70 -6.69 -9.56
N TRP A 65 -30.68 -6.98 -10.38
CA TRP A 65 -30.62 -8.21 -11.20
C TRP A 65 -29.48 -9.15 -10.81
N PHE A 66 -28.48 -8.65 -10.06
CA PHE A 66 -27.31 -9.41 -9.62
C PHE A 66 -26.88 -8.93 -8.22
N PHE A 67 -26.61 -9.87 -7.30
CA PHE A 67 -26.02 -9.55 -6.00
C PHE A 67 -24.50 -9.37 -6.15
N TYR A 68 -24.06 -8.19 -6.58
CA TYR A 68 -22.67 -7.77 -6.40
C TYR A 68 -22.61 -6.70 -5.32
N ILE A 69 -21.54 -6.74 -4.51
CA ILE A 69 -21.21 -5.70 -3.55
C ILE A 69 -20.01 -4.98 -4.15
N GLN A 70 -20.21 -3.73 -4.55
CA GLN A 70 -19.11 -2.83 -4.90
C GLN A 70 -18.56 -2.26 -3.60
N VAL A 71 -17.24 -2.29 -3.38
CA VAL A 71 -16.59 -1.65 -2.24
C VAL A 71 -15.47 -0.78 -2.81
N GLY A 72 -15.44 0.50 -2.44
CA GLY A 72 -14.34 1.41 -2.73
C GLY A 72 -13.66 1.81 -1.42
N PHE A 73 -12.33 1.80 -1.43
CA PHE A 73 -11.50 2.29 -0.34
C PHE A 73 -10.91 3.65 -0.76
N PRO A 74 -10.86 4.66 0.13
CA PRO A 74 -10.15 5.90 -0.18
C PRO A 74 -8.66 5.60 -0.37
N PHE A 75 -7.96 6.45 -1.11
CA PHE A 75 -6.51 6.39 -1.16
C PHE A 75 -5.93 7.22 -0.01
N ALA A 76 -4.80 6.79 0.52
CA ALA A 76 -3.99 7.59 1.41
C ALA A 76 -2.64 7.82 0.74
N ARG A 77 -2.13 9.05 0.86
CA ARG A 77 -0.73 9.32 0.61
C ARG A 77 0.05 8.99 1.87
N SER A 78 0.97 8.07 1.77
CA SER A 78 1.83 7.63 2.86
C SER A 78 3.28 7.96 2.55
N ARG A 79 4.01 8.44 3.56
CA ARG A 79 5.44 8.72 3.46
C ARG A 79 6.22 7.64 4.19
N LEU A 80 7.06 6.93 3.46
CA LEU A 80 8.14 6.13 4.03
C LEU A 80 9.37 7.02 4.20
N HIS A 81 9.75 7.28 5.45
CA HIS A 81 10.95 8.02 5.80
C HIS A 81 11.96 7.07 6.45
N LEU A 82 13.17 6.99 5.93
CA LEU A 82 14.27 6.18 6.46
C LEU A 82 15.49 7.07 6.75
N THR A 83 16.21 6.74 7.81
CA THR A 83 17.39 7.48 8.28
C THR A 83 18.56 6.53 8.55
N GLY A 84 19.77 7.09 8.66
CA GLY A 84 20.97 6.29 8.94
C GLY A 84 21.43 5.43 7.76
N LEU A 85 21.09 5.84 6.53
CA LEU A 85 21.51 5.15 5.32
C LEU A 85 23.02 5.32 5.10
N LYS A 86 23.70 4.17 5.00
CA LYS A 86 25.10 4.05 4.58
C LYS A 86 25.23 4.00 3.07
N TYR A 87 24.30 3.28 2.45
CA TYR A 87 24.29 3.01 1.03
C TYR A 87 22.89 3.23 0.47
N PHE A 88 22.85 3.86 -0.70
CA PHE A 88 21.66 4.01 -1.50
C PHE A 88 22.05 3.94 -2.97
N LYS A 89 21.35 3.09 -3.72
CA LYS A 89 21.46 3.02 -5.17
C LYS A 89 20.08 2.78 -5.76
N LYS A 90 19.60 3.76 -6.50
CA LYS A 90 18.42 3.65 -7.35
C LYS A 90 18.82 3.08 -8.71
N ILE A 91 18.15 2.03 -9.14
CA ILE A 91 18.33 1.38 -10.45
C ILE A 91 17.00 1.50 -11.18
N ALA A 92 16.97 2.30 -12.23
CA ALA A 92 15.77 2.50 -13.04
C ALA A 92 16.11 2.29 -14.52
N ASP A 93 15.19 1.66 -15.26
CA ASP A 93 15.35 1.42 -16.70
C ASP A 93 15.29 2.72 -17.49
N TYR A 94 14.44 3.66 -17.05
CA TYR A 94 14.23 4.97 -17.67
C TYR A 94 14.01 6.05 -16.61
N PRO A 95 14.36 7.32 -16.88
CA PRO A 95 14.07 8.44 -15.97
C PRO A 95 12.58 8.82 -15.98
N ASN A 96 12.09 9.42 -14.89
CA ASN A 96 10.73 9.97 -14.77
C ASN A 96 9.60 8.93 -14.90
N LEU A 97 9.79 7.74 -14.34
CA LEU A 97 8.73 6.74 -14.25
C LEU A 97 7.54 7.29 -13.43
N LYS A 98 6.33 6.90 -13.83
CA LYS A 98 5.07 7.34 -13.24
C LYS A 98 4.23 6.15 -12.84
N ASN A 99 3.53 6.25 -11.71
CA ASN A 99 2.68 5.19 -11.14
C ASN A 99 3.39 3.83 -11.06
N VAL A 100 4.60 3.81 -10.52
CA VAL A 100 5.36 2.57 -10.34
C VAL A 100 4.86 1.86 -9.09
N GLU A 101 4.42 0.62 -9.25
CA GLU A 101 3.86 -0.20 -8.17
C GLU A 101 4.98 -0.83 -7.34
N PHE A 102 4.88 -0.70 -6.02
CA PHE A 102 5.73 -1.38 -5.05
C PHE A 102 5.27 -2.83 -4.90
N ASN A 103 6.19 -3.77 -5.13
CA ASN A 103 5.89 -5.19 -5.11
C ASN A 103 6.37 -5.84 -3.82
N GLU A 104 7.65 -5.72 -3.51
CA GLU A 104 8.26 -6.48 -2.40
C GLU A 104 9.49 -5.80 -1.82
N CYS A 105 9.82 -6.17 -0.59
CA CYS A 105 11.12 -5.93 0.02
C CYS A 105 11.83 -7.26 0.25
N ASN A 106 13.07 -7.36 -0.19
CA ASN A 106 13.94 -8.50 0.10
C ASN A 106 15.15 -8.05 0.93
N HIS A 107 15.66 -8.95 1.77
CA HIS A 107 16.87 -8.69 2.57
C HIS A 107 17.88 -9.81 2.36
N SER A 108 19.10 -9.44 1.95
CA SER A 108 20.20 -10.38 1.72
C SER A 108 21.53 -9.75 2.08
N ASN A 109 22.34 -10.45 2.89
CA ASN A 109 23.69 -10.04 3.28
C ASN A 109 23.78 -8.61 3.85
N GLY A 110 22.78 -8.15 4.61
CA GLY A 110 22.76 -6.81 5.21
C GLY A 110 22.31 -5.69 4.26
N THR A 111 21.86 -6.04 3.05
CA THR A 111 21.32 -5.11 2.05
C THR A 111 19.84 -5.37 1.85
N TYR A 112 19.06 -4.30 1.85
CA TYR A 112 17.65 -4.31 1.52
C TYR A 112 17.44 -3.94 0.05
N TYR A 113 16.49 -4.62 -0.57
CA TYR A 113 16.13 -4.47 -1.97
C TYR A 113 14.64 -4.16 -2.03
N LEU A 114 14.30 -2.89 -2.30
CA LEU A 114 12.94 -2.47 -2.57
C LEU A 114 12.66 -2.70 -4.06
N GLY A 115 11.79 -3.66 -4.35
CA GLY A 115 11.40 -4.05 -5.69
C GLY A 115 10.11 -3.33 -6.11
N PHE A 116 10.19 -2.60 -7.22
CA PHE A 116 9.04 -2.02 -7.89
C PHE A 116 8.83 -2.71 -9.24
N HIS A 117 7.61 -2.72 -9.75
CA HIS A 117 7.25 -3.48 -10.94
C HIS A 117 8.13 -3.15 -12.16
N TYR A 118 8.91 -4.16 -12.59
CA TYR A 118 9.81 -4.33 -13.76
C TYR A 118 10.78 -3.20 -14.16
N SER A 119 10.68 -2.01 -13.58
CA SER A 119 11.33 -0.81 -14.14
C SER A 119 12.15 -0.02 -13.13
N LEU A 120 12.06 -0.37 -11.84
CA LEU A 120 12.71 0.33 -10.75
C LEU A 120 13.05 -0.64 -9.60
N SER A 121 14.26 -0.54 -9.09
CA SER A 121 14.65 -1.14 -7.81
C SER A 121 15.52 -0.17 -7.01
N ILE A 122 15.46 -0.28 -5.70
CA ILE A 122 16.32 0.49 -4.79
C ILE A 122 17.07 -0.49 -3.92
N GLU A 123 18.40 -0.38 -3.95
CA GLU A 123 19.30 -1.06 -3.03
C GLU A 123 19.69 -0.10 -1.91
N LEU A 124 19.54 -0.53 -0.66
CA LEU A 124 19.88 0.31 0.49
C LEU A 124 20.47 -0.50 1.65
N SER A 125 21.33 0.13 2.44
CA SER A 125 21.85 -0.42 3.68
C SER A 125 22.08 0.68 4.72
N PHE A 126 22.18 0.27 5.98
CA PHE A 126 22.24 1.17 7.14
C PHE A 126 23.60 1.09 7.82
N GLU A 127 24.00 2.17 8.50
CA GLU A 127 25.27 2.21 9.24
C GLU A 127 25.27 1.27 10.46
N SER A 128 24.15 1.21 11.18
CA SER A 128 24.01 0.39 12.39
C SER A 128 22.66 -0.33 12.43
N GLU A 129 21.59 0.44 12.46
CA GLU A 129 20.22 -0.06 12.62
C GLU A 129 19.30 0.70 11.66
N ILE A 130 18.19 0.04 11.29
CA ILE A 130 17.17 0.64 10.46
C ILE A 130 16.24 1.50 11.31
N LEU A 131 16.16 2.79 10.97
CA LEU A 131 15.38 3.77 11.71
C LEU A 131 14.53 4.59 10.75
N GLY A 132 13.26 4.80 11.10
CA GLY A 132 12.35 5.55 10.25
C GLY A 132 10.89 5.44 10.68
N HIS A 133 10.00 5.77 9.76
CA HIS A 133 8.56 5.58 9.93
C HIS A 133 7.86 5.51 8.57
N LEU A 134 6.74 4.81 8.54
CA LEU A 134 5.70 4.93 7.52
C LEU A 134 4.52 5.67 8.13
N GLU A 135 4.06 6.75 7.50
CA GLU A 135 2.98 7.58 8.04
C GLU A 135 2.07 8.11 6.93
N ASP A 136 0.75 8.01 7.12
CA ASP A 136 -0.22 8.65 6.24
C ASP A 136 -0.19 10.17 6.45
N SER A 137 0.02 10.92 5.36
CA SER A 137 0.07 12.38 5.37
C SER A 137 -1.26 13.03 4.95
N GLU A 138 -2.00 12.41 4.04
CA GLU A 138 -3.29 12.91 3.56
C GLU A 138 -4.18 11.79 3.02
N LEU A 139 -5.50 11.94 3.16
CA LEU A 139 -6.46 11.13 2.44
C LEU A 139 -6.71 11.75 1.06
N ILE A 140 -6.48 10.95 0.03
CA ILE A 140 -6.81 11.26 -1.35
C ILE A 140 -8.20 10.68 -1.63
N ASP A 141 -9.21 11.54 -1.79
CA ASP A 141 -10.60 11.14 -2.10
C ASP A 141 -10.75 10.75 -3.59
N GLU A 142 -9.88 9.87 -4.08
CA GLU A 142 -10.01 9.21 -5.38
C GLU A 142 -10.66 7.84 -5.18
N LYS A 143 -11.98 7.79 -5.33
CA LYS A 143 -12.74 6.54 -5.19
C LYS A 143 -12.46 5.61 -6.37
N ARG A 144 -11.59 4.61 -6.20
CA ARG A 144 -11.54 3.44 -7.10
C ARG A 144 -12.43 2.33 -6.55
N TRP A 145 -13.20 1.75 -7.46
CA TRP A 145 -14.22 0.77 -7.11
C TRP A 145 -13.75 -0.65 -7.40
N PHE A 146 -13.94 -1.55 -6.45
CA PHE A 146 -13.70 -2.97 -6.65
C PHE A 146 -15.02 -3.75 -6.64
N LEU A 147 -15.11 -4.74 -7.55
CA LEU A 147 -16.22 -5.67 -7.64
C LEU A 147 -15.91 -6.89 -6.78
N LEU A 148 -16.53 -6.99 -5.60
CA LEU A 148 -16.55 -8.23 -4.84
C LEU A 148 -17.73 -9.08 -5.34
N ALA A 149 -17.46 -9.98 -6.29
CA ALA A 149 -18.44 -10.97 -6.71
C ALA A 149 -18.53 -12.08 -5.65
N ARG A 150 -19.56 -12.03 -4.80
CA ARG A 150 -19.89 -13.18 -3.96
C ARG A 150 -20.60 -14.20 -4.84
N LYS A 151 -19.91 -15.28 -5.22
CA LYS A 151 -20.53 -16.44 -5.89
C LYS A 151 -21.68 -16.90 -5.01
N GLY A 152 -22.92 -16.67 -5.45
CA GLY A 152 -24.11 -17.08 -4.73
C GLY A 152 -24.10 -18.59 -4.59
N SER A 153 -23.67 -19.08 -3.43
CA SER A 153 -23.67 -20.50 -3.11
C SER A 153 -25.11 -21.00 -3.09
N GLU A 154 -25.50 -21.68 -4.16
CA GLU A 154 -26.38 -22.87 -4.21
C GLU A 154 -27.62 -22.97 -3.30
N ARG A 155 -28.18 -21.89 -2.76
CA ARG A 155 -29.39 -21.93 -1.92
C ARG A 155 -30.67 -21.51 -2.63
N ALA A 156 -30.62 -21.18 -3.92
CA ALA A 156 -31.82 -20.94 -4.72
C ALA A 156 -32.60 -22.22 -5.09
N LYS A 157 -32.11 -23.42 -4.73
CA LYS A 157 -32.80 -24.70 -5.02
C LYS A 157 -33.70 -25.25 -3.90
N ARG A 158 -33.89 -24.54 -2.77
CA ARG A 158 -34.70 -25.04 -1.64
C ARG A 158 -36.05 -24.37 -1.39
N TYR A 159 -36.53 -23.51 -2.31
CA TYR A 159 -37.90 -22.96 -2.24
C TYR A 159 -38.76 -23.37 -3.45
N LYS A 160 -38.66 -24.64 -3.87
CA LYS A 160 -39.74 -25.33 -4.58
C LYS A 160 -40.37 -26.34 -3.62
N GLY A 161 -41.46 -25.94 -2.98
CA GLY A 161 -42.24 -26.78 -2.09
C GLY A 161 -42.51 -26.10 -0.77
N LEU A 162 -43.47 -25.16 -0.76
CA LEU A 162 -44.31 -24.70 0.36
C LEU A 162 -45.01 -23.40 -0.05
N ALA A 163 -45.81 -23.44 -1.12
CA ALA A 163 -46.79 -22.40 -1.46
C ALA A 163 -47.76 -22.97 -2.51
N SER A 164 -48.55 -23.95 -2.10
CA SER A 164 -49.83 -24.32 -2.71
C SER A 164 -50.59 -25.17 -1.68
N GLY A 165 -50.92 -24.51 -0.58
CA GLY A 165 -52.15 -24.76 0.16
C GLY A 165 -53.13 -23.67 -0.23
#